data_AF-A0A327Y8C2-F1
#
_entry.id   AF-A0A327Y8C2-F1
#
_cell.length_a   1.000
_cell.length_b   1.000
_cell.length_c   1.000
_cell.angle_alpha   90.00
_cell.angle_beta   90.00
_cell.angle_gamma   90.00
#
_symmetry.space_group_name_H-M   'P 1'
#
loop_
_entity.id
_entity.type
_entity.pdbx_description
1 polymer ?
#
loop_
_entity_poly.entity_id
_entity_poly.type
_entity_poly.pdbx_seq_one_letter_code
_entity_poly.pdbx_strand_id
1 'polypeptide(L)'
;MNEGPAGGRSASSPDETLIQNIAKAHLWFEQIKAGRTLSEIAKAEGTTNGRIYQLIDLAFLAPDIIRDVLDGKHPPGFTSDWCVRHTLPGDWQDQRALIATL
;
A
#
# COMPACT_ATOMS: atom_id res chain seq x y z
N MET A 1 -14.28 27.40 -31.05
CA MET A 1 -14.89 26.60 -29.98
C MET A 1 -14.32 25.19 -30.11
N ASN A 2 -13.29 24.86 -29.35
CA ASN A 2 -12.63 23.55 -29.29
C ASN A 2 -11.60 23.65 -28.14
N GLU A 3 -11.41 22.78 -27.16
CA GLU A 3 -12.08 21.61 -26.58
C GLU A 3 -11.68 21.60 -25.09
N GLY A 4 -12.52 21.06 -24.21
CA GLY A 4 -12.21 20.98 -22.77
C GLY A 4 -11.05 20.00 -22.50
N PRO A 5 -10.30 20.12 -21.38
CA PRO A 5 -9.30 19.13 -21.06
C PRO A 5 -10.02 17.89 -20.53
N ALA A 6 -9.95 16.80 -21.31
CA ALA A 6 -10.15 15.46 -20.79
C ALA A 6 -9.08 15.23 -19.72
N GLY A 7 -9.49 15.17 -18.45
CA GLY A 7 -8.67 14.65 -17.36
C GLY A 7 -8.42 13.17 -17.61
N GLY A 8 -7.41 12.88 -18.44
CA GLY A 8 -6.92 11.54 -18.65
C GLY A 8 -6.38 11.02 -17.33
N ARG A 9 -7.03 10.01 -16.78
CA ARG A 9 -6.51 9.16 -15.71
C ARG A 9 -5.24 8.52 -16.25
N SER A 10 -4.09 9.18 -16.05
CA SER A 10 -2.79 8.63 -16.39
C SER A 10 -2.60 7.42 -15.49
N ALA A 11 -2.79 6.23 -16.05
CA ALA A 11 -2.41 4.99 -15.40
C ALA A 11 -0.92 5.12 -15.06
N SER A 12 -0.60 5.20 -13.77
CA SER A 12 0.78 5.07 -13.32
C SER A 12 1.23 3.67 -13.74
N SER A 13 2.40 3.57 -14.37
CA SER A 13 3.10 2.28 -14.47
C SER A 13 3.06 1.62 -13.08
N PRO A 14 2.81 0.30 -12.98
CA PRO A 14 2.70 -0.37 -11.69
C PRO A 14 3.85 0.06 -10.76
N ASP A 15 3.54 0.64 -9.61
CA ASP A 15 4.55 1.03 -8.62
C ASP A 15 5.11 -0.26 -8.03
N GLU A 16 6.21 -0.73 -8.62
CA GLU A 16 6.87 -1.96 -8.24
C GLU A 16 7.29 -1.93 -6.76
N THR A 17 7.63 -0.75 -6.24
CA THR A 17 7.95 -0.58 -4.82
C THR A 17 6.70 -0.80 -3.97
N LEU A 18 5.54 -0.28 -4.39
CA LEU A 18 4.28 -0.48 -3.67
C LEU A 18 3.87 -1.95 -3.67
N ILE A 19 3.98 -2.62 -4.82
CA ILE A 19 3.70 -4.06 -4.94
C ILE A 19 4.60 -4.86 -4.01
N GLN A 20 5.92 -4.58 -4.01
CA GLN A 20 6.87 -5.24 -3.11
C GLN A 20 6.56 -4.97 -1.63
N ASN A 21 6.15 -3.74 -1.28
CA ASN A 21 5.80 -3.39 0.09
C ASN A 21 4.51 -4.10 0.55
N ILE A 22 3.50 -4.24 -0.31
CA ILE A 22 2.30 -5.04 -0.02
C ILE A 22 2.69 -6.51 0.23
N ALA A 23 3.51 -7.09 -0.63
CA ALA A 23 3.97 -8.48 -0.46
C ALA A 23 4.75 -8.67 0.85
N LYS A 24 5.66 -7.74 1.19
CA LYS A 24 6.40 -7.75 2.46
C LYS A 24 5.47 -7.63 3.66
N ALA A 25 4.48 -6.74 3.60
CA ALA A 25 3.52 -6.57 4.69
C ALA A 25 2.77 -7.88 4.98
N HIS A 26 2.29 -8.58 3.95
CA HIS A 26 1.67 -9.90 4.12
C HIS A 26 2.64 -10.92 4.73
N LEU A 27 3.88 -10.99 4.26
CA LEU A 27 4.89 -11.90 4.79
C LEU A 27 5.19 -11.62 6.27
N TRP A 28 5.37 -10.35 6.64
CA TRP A 28 5.62 -9.94 8.02
C TRP A 28 4.41 -10.22 8.91
N PHE A 29 3.20 -9.99 8.42
CA PHE A 29 1.97 -10.29 9.15
C PHE A 29 1.84 -11.79 9.44
N GLU A 30 2.14 -12.67 8.47
CA GLU A 30 2.14 -14.12 8.72
C GLU A 30 3.22 -14.53 9.72
N GLN A 31 4.40 -13.90 9.71
CA GLN A 31 5.42 -14.14 10.72
C GLN A 31 4.98 -13.70 12.13
N ILE A 32 4.30 -12.57 12.25
CA ILE A 32 3.72 -12.09 13.52
C ILE A 32 2.67 -13.07 14.02
N LYS A 33 1.77 -13.54 13.14
CA LYS A 33 0.78 -14.58 13.46
C LYS A 33 1.42 -15.88 13.91
N ALA A 34 2.58 -16.22 13.38
CA ALA A 34 3.38 -17.38 13.79
C ALA A 34 4.15 -17.16 15.11
N GLY A 35 3.98 -16.01 15.76
CA GLY A 35 4.58 -15.70 17.07
C GLY A 35 5.97 -15.05 17.01
N ARG A 36 6.47 -14.68 15.82
CA ARG A 36 7.71 -13.90 15.73
C ARG A 36 7.48 -12.47 16.21
N THR A 37 8.45 -11.96 16.96
CA THR A 37 8.47 -10.57 17.41
C THR A 37 8.90 -9.64 16.28
N LEU A 38 8.51 -8.37 16.37
CA LEU A 38 8.92 -7.36 15.39
C LEU A 38 10.44 -7.21 15.30
N SER A 39 11.15 -7.32 16.42
CA SER A 39 12.62 -7.23 16.46
C SER A 39 13.28 -8.40 15.73
N GLU A 40 12.71 -9.61 15.79
CA GLU A 40 13.22 -10.76 15.04
C GLU A 40 13.01 -10.58 13.54
N ILE A 41 11.83 -10.11 13.13
CA ILE A 41 11.51 -9.83 11.73
C ILE A 41 12.41 -8.71 11.20
N ALA A 42 12.55 -7.61 11.94
CA ALA A 42 13.38 -6.47 11.56
C ALA A 42 14.84 -6.89 11.36
N LYS A 43 15.38 -7.70 12.28
CA LYS A 43 16.73 -8.25 12.18
C LYS A 43 16.90 -9.17 10.97
N ALA A 44 15.93 -10.05 10.70
CA ALA A 44 15.99 -10.97 9.56
C ALA A 44 15.92 -10.25 8.21
N GLU A 45 15.14 -9.17 8.13
CA GLU A 45 14.88 -8.41 6.91
C GLU A 45 15.86 -7.24 6.70
N GLY A 46 16.77 -7.00 7.66
CA GLY A 46 17.69 -5.86 7.62
C GLY A 46 16.96 -4.50 7.68
N THR A 47 15.86 -4.43 8.42
CA THR A 47 15.03 -3.22 8.56
C THR A 47 14.82 -2.83 10.03
N THR A 48 13.93 -1.88 10.30
CA THR A 48 13.61 -1.42 11.66
C THR A 48 12.18 -1.79 12.05
N ASN A 49 11.91 -1.93 13.35
CA ASN A 49 10.55 -2.16 13.86
C ASN A 49 9.59 -1.07 13.38
N GLY A 50 10.04 0.19 13.32
CA GLY A 50 9.25 1.31 12.82
C GLY A 50 8.86 1.14 11.36
N ARG A 51 9.78 0.65 10.51
CA ARG A 51 9.47 0.37 9.09
C ARG A 51 8.44 -0.75 8.94
N ILE A 52 8.52 -1.78 9.79
CA ILE A 52 7.52 -2.85 9.80
C ILE A 52 6.16 -2.29 10.18
N TYR A 53 6.07 -1.53 11.28
CA TYR A 53 4.82 -0.89 11.70
C TYR A 53 4.21 0.01 10.63
N GLN A 54 5.01 0.79 9.91
CA GLN A 54 4.52 1.68 8.84
C GLN A 54 3.91 0.92 7.67
N LEU A 55 4.45 -0.25 7.33
CA LEU A 55 4.01 -0.99 6.15
C LEU A 55 3.02 -2.10 6.47
N ILE A 56 2.89 -2.53 7.74
CA ILE A 56 2.05 -3.67 8.10
C ILE A 56 0.59 -3.45 7.71
N ASP A 57 0.12 -2.20 7.70
CA ASP A 57 -1.23 -1.81 7.29
C ASP A 57 -1.54 -2.22 5.84
N LEU A 58 -0.51 -2.31 4.98
CA LEU A 58 -0.67 -2.75 3.59
C LEU A 58 -1.14 -4.22 3.48
N ALA A 59 -0.94 -5.04 4.51
CA ALA A 59 -1.43 -6.42 4.55
C ALA A 59 -2.96 -6.50 4.70
N PHE A 60 -3.61 -5.37 5.03
CA PHE A 60 -5.05 -5.29 5.31
C PHE A 60 -5.83 -4.47 4.28
N LEU A 61 -5.19 -4.15 3.15
CA LEU A 61 -5.85 -3.47 2.03
C LEU A 61 -7.04 -4.29 1.52
N ALA A 62 -8.08 -3.58 1.08
CA ALA A 62 -9.20 -4.22 0.40
C ALA A 62 -8.71 -5.00 -0.84
N PRO A 63 -9.21 -6.22 -1.11
CA PRO A 63 -8.72 -7.05 -2.21
C PRO A 63 -8.82 -6.41 -3.60
N ASP A 64 -9.80 -5.53 -3.82
CA ASP A 64 -9.95 -4.74 -5.05
C ASP A 64 -8.88 -3.65 -5.19
N ILE A 65 -8.45 -3.01 -4.10
CA ILE A 65 -7.36 -2.03 -4.12
C ILE A 65 -6.04 -2.72 -4.51
N ILE A 66 -5.77 -3.91 -3.96
CA ILE A 66 -4.58 -4.69 -4.33
C ILE A 66 -4.58 -4.99 -5.83
N ARG A 67 -5.74 -5.36 -6.38
CA ARG A 67 -5.91 -5.60 -7.83
C ARG A 67 -5.63 -4.35 -8.65
N ASP A 68 -6.16 -3.20 -8.24
CA ASP A 68 -5.93 -1.93 -8.92
C ASP A 68 -4.46 -1.50 -8.86
N VAL A 69 -3.75 -1.79 -7.77
CA VAL A 69 -2.30 -1.57 -7.67
C VAL A 69 -1.55 -2.42 -8.70
N LEU A 70 -1.85 -3.72 -8.75
CA LEU A 70 -1.22 -4.66 -9.69
C LEU A 70 -1.51 -4.32 -11.15
N ASP A 71 -2.72 -3.83 -11.44
CA ASP A 71 -3.15 -3.42 -12.78
C ASP A 71 -2.65 -2.02 -13.19
N GLY A 72 -1.99 -1.26 -12.29
CA GLY A 72 -1.61 0.14 -12.53
C GLY A 72 -2.81 1.10 -12.63
N LYS A 73 -3.95 0.73 -12.03
CA LYS A 73 -5.21 1.50 -12.02
C LYS A 73 -5.44 2.27 -10.73
N HIS A 74 -4.53 2.15 -9.75
CA HIS A 74 -4.57 2.92 -8.53
C HIS A 74 -4.38 4.42 -8.81
N PRO A 75 -4.92 5.31 -7.96
CA PRO A 75 -4.71 6.75 -8.11
C PRO A 75 -3.22 7.12 -7.99
N PRO A 76 -2.73 8.12 -8.75
CA PRO A 76 -1.30 8.42 -8.84
C PRO A 76 -0.69 8.89 -7.52
N GLY A 77 -1.48 9.44 -6.59
CA GLY A 77 -1.02 9.77 -5.24
C GLY A 77 -0.92 8.57 -4.28
N PHE A 78 -1.53 7.42 -4.63
CA PHE A 78 -1.43 6.20 -3.82
C PHE A 78 -0.12 5.47 -4.09
N THR A 79 0.95 5.96 -3.48
CA THR A 79 2.32 5.48 -3.66
C THR A 79 2.88 4.86 -2.39
N SER A 80 4.01 4.15 -2.51
CA SER A 80 4.77 3.70 -1.34
C SER A 80 5.14 4.82 -0.38
N ASP A 81 5.56 5.99 -0.88
CA ASP A 81 5.93 7.13 -0.03
C ASP A 81 4.71 7.67 0.74
N TRP A 82 3.56 7.74 0.07
CA TRP A 82 2.32 8.16 0.72
C TRP A 82 1.93 7.21 1.85
N CYS A 83 1.99 5.89 1.62
CA CYS A 83 1.66 4.87 2.61
C CYS A 83 2.57 4.91 3.84
N VAL A 84 3.81 5.38 3.70
CA VAL A 84 4.77 5.46 4.81
C VAL A 84 4.50 6.68 5.71
N ARG A 85 3.83 7.69 5.17
CA ARG A 85 3.53 8.96 5.84
C ARG A 85 2.12 9.03 6.42
N HIS A 86 1.24 8.12 6.01
CA HIS A 86 -0.18 8.14 6.36
C HIS A 86 -0.63 6.76 6.83
N THR A 87 -1.50 6.75 7.84
CA THR A 87 -2.15 5.52 8.31
C THR A 87 -3.37 5.21 7.46
N LEU A 88 -3.51 3.95 7.06
CA LEU A 88 -4.70 3.49 6.34
C LEU A 88 -5.83 3.17 7.34
N PRO A 89 -7.08 3.54 7.04
CA PRO A 89 -8.22 3.08 7.82
C PRO A 89 -8.31 1.55 7.84
N GLY A 90 -8.75 0.98 8.96
CA GLY A 90 -9.00 -0.46 9.06
C GLY A 90 -10.25 -0.92 8.32
N ASP A 91 -11.22 -0.02 8.11
CA ASP A 91 -12.44 -0.30 7.34
C ASP A 91 -12.19 -0.13 5.84
N TRP A 92 -12.66 -1.10 5.04
CA TRP A 92 -12.43 -1.09 3.60
C TRP A 92 -13.24 -0.03 2.84
N GLN A 93 -14.39 0.41 3.33
CA GLN A 93 -15.12 1.53 2.72
C GLN A 93 -14.35 2.82 2.93
N ASP A 94 -13.83 3.03 4.14
CA ASP A 94 -12.98 4.18 4.46
C ASP A 94 -11.66 4.17 3.67
N GLN A 95 -11.03 3.00 3.48
CA GLN A 95 -9.85 2.88 2.61
C GLN A 95 -10.15 3.34 1.19
N ARG A 96 -11.25 2.85 0.58
CA ARG A 96 -11.64 3.23 -0.79
C ARG A 96 -11.95 4.72 -0.88
N ALA A 97 -12.69 5.26 0.08
CA ALA A 97 -13.02 6.68 0.13
C ALA A 97 -11.76 7.53 0.23
N LEU A 98 -10.82 7.19 1.11
CA LEU A 98 -9.56 7.89 1.26
C LEU A 98 -8.70 7.80 0.00
N ILE A 99 -8.46 6.60 -0.51
CA ILE A 99 -7.57 6.38 -1.67
C ILE A 99 -8.13 7.05 -2.93
N ALA A 100 -9.45 7.09 -3.11
CA ALA A 100 -10.07 7.78 -4.24
C ALA A 100 -9.83 9.31 -4.27
N THR A 101 -9.36 9.91 -3.16
CA THR A 101 -9.00 11.34 -3.10
C THR A 101 -7.55 11.64 -3.50
N LEU A 102 -6.74 10.61 -3.74
CA LEU A 102 -5.31 10.70 -4.06
C LEU A 102 -5.01 10.81 -5.55
#